data_AF-A0A4R1GKW4-F1
#
_entry.id   AF-A0A4R1GKW4-F1
#
_cell.length_a   1.000
_cell.length_b   1.000
_cell.length_c   1.000
_cell.angle_alpha   90.00
_cell.angle_beta   90.00
_cell.angle_gamma   90.00
#
_symmetry.space_group_name_H-M   'P 1'
#
loop_
_entity.id
_entity.type
_entity.pdbx_description
1 polymer ?
#
loop_
_entity_poly.entity_id
_entity_poly.type
_entity_poly.pdbx_seq_one_letter_code
_entity_poly.pdbx_strand_id
1 'polypeptide(L)'
;MTNLKPGQSRFLAVALLVVVTLLLIRILLVPLWVSWSDYAARIDALENRLAVYERLAEGLPEAKARLAALQANQPSDDWYLAQATPALAAAGLQQLLHRQVGIGGAQVISTQILNRDDDSPLQPVSIQVHLRGELNDLVDLLYNIESGRPVLFVDNLRVLANPRRQISARVRNQRDRAAAIPALDVRFDLIGYTGQEVSQ
;
A
#
# COMPACT_ATOMS: atom_id res chain seq x y z
N MET A 1 64.30 33.07 47.87
CA MET A 1 64.02 33.49 49.26
C MET A 1 62.82 32.69 49.76
N THR A 2 63.04 31.68 50.62
CA THR A 2 62.13 31.19 51.68
C THR A 2 62.84 30.02 52.38
N ASN A 3 63.54 30.30 53.47
CA ASN A 3 64.10 29.27 54.35
C ASN A 3 62.96 28.67 55.18
N LEU A 4 62.53 27.46 54.81
CA LEU A 4 61.53 26.70 55.56
C LEU A 4 62.23 25.88 56.64
N LYS A 5 61.83 26.05 57.91
CA LYS A 5 62.33 25.26 59.05
C LYS A 5 62.18 23.76 58.73
N PRO A 6 63.16 22.91 59.09
CA PRO A 6 63.22 21.50 58.67
C PRO A 6 62.00 20.64 59.08
N GLY A 7 61.19 21.10 60.04
CA GLY A 7 59.90 20.48 60.40
C GLY A 7 58.74 20.82 59.44
N GLN A 8 58.71 22.03 58.88
CA GLN A 8 57.66 22.47 57.95
C GLN A 8 57.85 21.89 56.55
N SER A 9 59.10 21.73 56.08
CA SER A 9 59.37 21.05 54.80
C SER A 9 59.03 19.56 54.85
N ARG A 10 59.24 18.89 55.99
CA ARG A 10 58.81 17.50 56.21
C ARG A 10 57.29 17.37 56.22
N PHE A 11 56.57 18.25 56.89
CA PHE A 11 55.10 18.23 56.88
C PHE A 11 54.54 18.53 55.49
N LEU A 12 55.14 19.49 54.76
CA LEU A 12 54.77 19.79 53.37
C LEU A 12 55.03 18.60 52.44
N ALA A 13 56.16 17.89 52.62
CA ALA A 13 56.49 16.70 51.84
C ALA A 13 55.51 15.54 52.13
N VAL A 14 55.12 15.35 53.39
CA VAL A 14 54.14 14.33 53.78
C VAL A 14 52.75 14.69 53.26
N ALA A 15 52.34 15.96 53.37
CA ALA A 15 51.07 16.43 52.82
C ALA A 15 51.03 16.27 51.29
N LEU A 16 52.13 16.58 50.59
CA LEU A 16 52.23 16.38 49.15
C LEU A 16 52.19 14.89 48.79
N LEU A 17 52.85 14.02 49.55
CA LEU A 17 52.79 12.57 49.37
C LEU A 17 51.36 12.05 49.54
N VAL A 18 50.64 12.48 50.58
CA VAL A 18 49.24 12.10 50.81
C VAL A 18 48.33 12.57 49.67
N VAL A 19 48.52 13.79 49.18
CA VAL A 19 47.75 14.32 48.03
C VAL A 19 48.01 13.51 46.77
N VAL A 20 49.28 13.16 46.49
CA VAL A 20 49.64 12.32 45.34
C VAL A 20 49.07 10.92 45.48
N THR A 21 49.12 10.32 46.67
CA THR A 21 48.50 9.01 46.94
C THR A 21 46.99 9.05 46.75
N LEU A 22 46.29 10.07 47.25
CA LEU A 22 44.86 10.25 47.03
C LEU A 22 44.51 10.45 45.55
N LEU A 23 45.33 11.20 44.80
CA LEU A 23 45.17 11.37 43.36
C LEU A 23 45.34 10.06 42.61
N LEU A 24 46.35 9.26 42.96
CA LEU A 24 46.57 7.93 42.38
C LEU A 24 45.40 6.99 42.68
N ILE A 25 44.91 6.96 43.92
CA ILE A 25 43.73 6.18 44.33
C ILE A 25 42.50 6.62 43.52
N ARG A 26 42.27 7.93 43.37
CA ARG A 26 41.16 8.46 42.58
C ARG A 26 41.26 8.08 41.10
N ILE A 27 42.44 8.19 40.50
CA ILE A 27 42.69 7.82 39.11
C ILE A 27 42.50 6.31 38.88
N LEU A 28 42.69 5.48 39.91
CA LEU A 28 42.51 4.03 39.82
C LEU A 28 41.06 3.59 40.07
N LEU A 29 40.34 4.18 41.03
CA LEU A 29 38.97 3.77 41.37
C LEU A 29 37.91 4.29 40.39
N VAL A 30 38.06 5.51 39.87
CA VAL A 30 37.08 6.11 38.95
C VAL A 30 36.88 5.32 37.64
N PRO A 31 37.93 4.90 36.89
CA PRO A 31 37.73 4.13 35.66
C PRO A 31 37.10 2.76 35.93
N LEU A 32 37.37 2.17 37.10
CA LEU A 32 36.75 0.92 37.51
C LEU A 32 35.24 1.09 37.72
N TRP A 33 34.79 2.21 38.29
CA TRP A 33 33.36 2.47 38.51
C TRP A 33 32.60 2.77 37.22
N VAL A 34 33.20 3.51 36.28
CA VAL A 34 32.59 3.88 34.99
C VAL A 34 32.46 2.68 34.05
N SER A 35 33.38 1.70 34.13
CA SER A 35 33.28 0.48 33.34
C SER A 35 32.05 -0.37 33.72
N TRP A 36 31.65 -0.38 34.99
CA TRP A 36 30.52 -1.21 35.45
C TRP A 36 29.14 -0.69 35.01
N SER A 37 28.96 0.62 34.82
CA SER A 37 27.67 1.18 34.36
C SER A 37 27.36 0.87 32.90
N ASP A 38 28.37 0.69 32.06
CA ASP A 38 28.19 0.43 30.62
C ASP A 38 27.78 -1.02 30.32
N TYR A 39 28.13 -1.98 31.19
CA TYR A 39 27.71 -3.38 31.02
C TYR A 39 26.25 -3.60 31.43
N ALA A 40 25.79 -2.96 32.51
CA ALA A 40 24.39 -3.05 32.96
C ALA A 40 23.44 -2.46 31.90
N ALA A 41 23.77 -1.29 31.35
CA ALA A 41 22.95 -0.65 30.31
C ALA A 41 22.87 -1.46 29.00
N ARG A 42 23.90 -2.24 28.66
CA ARG A 42 23.90 -3.12 27.48
C ARG A 42 23.04 -4.37 27.68
N ILE A 43 22.98 -4.90 28.91
CA ILE A 43 22.15 -6.06 29.25
C ILE A 43 20.67 -5.67 29.23
N ASP A 44 20.29 -4.56 29.88
CA ASP A 44 18.90 -4.07 29.88
C ASP A 44 18.38 -3.76 28.46
N ALA A 45 19.24 -3.23 27.59
CA ALA A 45 18.87 -2.94 26.21
C ALA A 45 18.67 -4.22 25.36
N LEU A 46 19.42 -5.29 25.66
CA LEU A 46 19.29 -6.58 24.97
C LEU A 46 18.07 -7.37 25.45
N GLU A 47 17.79 -7.38 26.76
CA GLU A 47 16.60 -8.03 27.32
C GLU A 47 15.30 -7.38 26.83
N ASN A 48 15.25 -6.03 26.79
CA ASN A 48 14.08 -5.33 26.25
C ASN A 48 13.83 -5.64 24.77
N ARG A 49 14.89 -5.80 23.96
CA ARG A 49 14.74 -6.22 22.56
C ARG A 49 14.21 -7.65 22.46
N LEU A 50 14.75 -8.56 23.27
CA LEU A 50 14.34 -9.96 23.26
C LEU A 50 12.87 -10.11 23.67
N ALA A 51 12.42 -9.38 24.69
CA ALA A 51 11.02 -9.36 25.10
C ALA A 51 10.06 -8.81 24.02
N VAL A 52 10.49 -7.82 23.22
CA VAL A 52 9.71 -7.33 22.07
C VAL A 52 9.65 -8.38 20.96
N TYR A 53 10.76 -9.04 20.64
CA TYR A 53 10.79 -10.08 19.61
C TYR A 53 9.99 -11.33 20.01
N GLU A 54 10.03 -11.74 21.28
CA GLU A 54 9.20 -12.85 21.80
C GLU A 54 7.70 -12.53 21.69
N ARG A 55 7.26 -11.33 22.11
CA ARG A 55 5.86 -10.90 21.96
C ARG A 55 5.39 -10.88 20.50
N LEU A 56 6.27 -10.46 19.58
CA LEU A 56 5.97 -10.49 18.14
C LEU A 56 5.93 -11.92 17.59
N ALA A 57 6.80 -12.81 18.08
CA ALA A 57 6.83 -14.22 17.71
C ALA A 57 5.60 -14.98 18.24
N GLU A 58 5.09 -14.63 19.41
CA GLU A 58 3.86 -15.20 19.99
C GLU A 58 2.60 -14.80 19.21
N GLY A 59 2.53 -13.58 18.66
CA GLY A 59 1.39 -13.11 17.86
C GLY A 59 1.38 -13.59 16.39
N LEU A 60 2.55 -13.93 15.84
CA LEU A 60 2.71 -14.44 14.47
C LEU A 60 1.90 -15.71 14.14
N PRO A 61 1.90 -16.77 14.97
CA PRO A 61 1.14 -17.98 14.67
C PRO A 61 -0.37 -17.73 14.65
N GLU A 62 -0.89 -16.88 15.53
CA GLU A 62 -2.31 -16.54 15.54
C GLU A 62 -2.71 -15.73 14.30
N ALA A 63 -1.89 -14.76 13.89
CA ALA A 63 -2.11 -14.01 12.65
C ALA A 63 -2.08 -14.91 11.41
N LYS A 64 -1.11 -15.85 11.34
CA LYS A 64 -1.01 -16.84 10.28
C LYS A 64 -2.21 -17.80 10.26
N ALA A 65 -2.67 -18.26 11.43
CA ALA A 65 -3.83 -19.13 11.53
C ALA A 65 -5.12 -18.41 11.09
N ARG A 66 -5.29 -17.14 11.46
CA ARG A 66 -6.41 -16.32 10.97
C ARG A 66 -6.35 -16.10 9.47
N LEU A 67 -5.16 -15.82 8.91
CA LEU A 67 -4.98 -15.70 7.45
C LEU A 67 -5.29 -17.01 6.74
N ALA A 68 -4.78 -18.14 7.23
CA ALA A 68 -5.04 -19.46 6.67
C ALA A 68 -6.53 -19.83 6.76
N ALA A 69 -7.21 -19.48 7.85
CA ALA A 69 -8.65 -19.68 7.99
C ALA A 69 -9.45 -18.80 7.02
N LEU A 70 -9.02 -17.57 6.76
CA LEU A 70 -9.65 -16.70 5.75
C LEU A 70 -9.44 -17.25 4.34
N GLN A 71 -8.23 -17.69 4.01
CA GLN A 71 -7.90 -18.32 2.72
C GLN A 71 -8.63 -19.66 2.52
N ALA A 72 -8.80 -20.47 3.56
CA ALA A 72 -9.51 -21.75 3.46
C ALA A 72 -11.03 -21.58 3.29
N ASN A 73 -11.60 -20.50 3.83
CA ASN A 73 -13.04 -20.24 3.77
C ASN A 73 -13.48 -19.44 2.53
N GLN A 74 -12.54 -18.85 1.78
CA GLN A 74 -12.82 -18.10 0.55
C GLN A 74 -11.90 -18.61 -0.56
N PRO A 75 -12.38 -19.47 -1.47
CA PRO A 75 -11.62 -19.83 -2.66
C PRO A 75 -11.37 -18.54 -3.46
N SER A 76 -10.13 -18.05 -3.40
CA SER A 76 -9.69 -16.80 -4.02
C SER A 76 -9.89 -16.79 -5.54
N ASP A 77 -10.10 -17.95 -6.14
CA ASP A 77 -10.30 -18.15 -7.59
C ASP A 77 -11.44 -17.30 -8.15
N ASP A 78 -12.46 -16.99 -7.35
CA ASP A 78 -13.64 -16.23 -7.80
C ASP A 78 -13.42 -14.71 -7.81
N TRP A 79 -12.32 -14.22 -7.22
CA TRP A 79 -11.97 -12.79 -7.23
C TRP A 79 -11.02 -12.41 -8.36
N TYR A 80 -10.31 -13.39 -8.93
CA TYR A 80 -9.31 -13.16 -9.97
C TYR A 80 -9.81 -13.59 -11.35
N LEU A 81 -9.13 -13.12 -12.38
CA LEU A 81 -9.34 -13.63 -13.73
C LEU A 81 -8.81 -15.06 -13.83
N ALA A 82 -9.66 -15.96 -14.33
CA ALA A 82 -9.35 -17.39 -14.45
C ALA A 82 -8.27 -17.70 -15.51
N GLN A 83 -7.99 -16.77 -16.42
CA GLN A 83 -7.08 -16.97 -17.54
C GLN A 83 -5.62 -16.75 -17.13
N ALA A 84 -4.75 -17.68 -17.52
CA ALA A 84 -3.34 -17.67 -17.13
C ALA A 84 -2.47 -16.64 -17.87
N THR A 85 -2.86 -16.22 -19.09
CA THR A 85 -2.07 -15.27 -19.89
C THR A 85 -2.73 -13.90 -19.98
N PRO A 86 -1.96 -12.80 -20.03
CA PRO A 86 -2.51 -11.45 -20.11
C PRO A 86 -3.45 -11.23 -21.30
N ALA A 87 -3.11 -11.80 -22.47
CA ALA A 87 -3.92 -11.68 -23.68
C ALA A 87 -5.27 -12.39 -23.55
N LEU A 88 -5.30 -13.59 -22.94
CA LEU A 88 -6.54 -14.34 -22.71
C LEU A 88 -7.39 -13.69 -21.61
N ALA A 89 -6.75 -13.18 -20.56
CA ALA A 89 -7.41 -12.43 -19.50
C ALA A 89 -8.06 -11.15 -20.06
N ALA A 90 -7.39 -10.43 -20.95
CA ALA A 90 -7.94 -9.24 -21.60
C ALA A 90 -9.15 -9.59 -22.50
N ALA A 91 -9.08 -10.69 -23.26
CA ALA A 91 -10.23 -11.18 -24.03
C ALA A 91 -11.40 -11.59 -23.12
N GLY A 92 -11.11 -12.21 -21.98
CA GLY A 92 -12.10 -12.54 -20.94
C GLY A 92 -12.79 -11.30 -20.39
N LEU A 93 -12.03 -10.24 -20.07
CA LEU A 93 -12.56 -8.95 -19.63
C LEU A 93 -13.46 -8.31 -20.69
N GLN A 94 -13.06 -8.35 -21.96
CA GLN A 94 -13.87 -7.84 -23.06
C GLN A 94 -15.22 -8.58 -23.13
N GLN A 95 -15.21 -9.91 -23.04
CA GLN A 95 -16.44 -10.71 -23.10
C GLN A 95 -17.35 -10.44 -21.89
N LEU A 96 -16.78 -10.30 -20.69
CA LEU A 96 -17.53 -9.97 -19.48
C LEU A 96 -18.18 -8.59 -19.61
N LEU A 97 -17.42 -7.59 -20.05
CA LEU A 97 -17.93 -6.24 -20.30
C LEU A 97 -19.07 -6.26 -21.32
N HIS A 98 -18.91 -6.95 -22.46
CA HIS A 98 -19.96 -7.04 -23.47
C HIS A 98 -21.25 -7.68 -22.92
N ARG A 99 -21.12 -8.67 -22.01
CA ARG A 99 -22.28 -9.26 -21.34
C ARG A 99 -22.97 -8.28 -20.40
N GLN A 100 -22.22 -7.52 -19.61
CA GLN A 100 -22.78 -6.54 -18.68
C GLN A 100 -23.41 -5.35 -19.42
N VAL A 101 -22.76 -4.86 -20.47
CA VAL A 101 -23.28 -3.78 -21.30
C VAL A 101 -24.53 -4.22 -22.08
N GLY A 102 -24.60 -5.47 -22.54
CA GLY A 102 -25.76 -6.00 -23.25
C GLY A 102 -27.03 -6.16 -22.39
N ILE A 103 -26.90 -6.12 -21.07
CA ILE A 103 -28.05 -6.08 -20.14
C ILE A 103 -28.61 -4.64 -20.02
N GLY A 104 -27.77 -3.63 -20.24
CA GLY A 104 -28.15 -2.22 -20.25
C GLY A 104 -28.42 -1.66 -21.66
N GLY A 105 -28.83 -0.40 -21.74
CA GLY A 105 -29.02 0.34 -23.00
C GLY A 105 -27.74 0.92 -23.61
N ALA A 106 -26.58 0.72 -22.95
CA ALA A 106 -25.30 1.23 -23.41
C ALA A 106 -24.74 0.44 -24.61
N GLN A 107 -24.00 1.12 -25.47
CA GLN A 107 -23.33 0.56 -26.65
C GLN A 107 -21.82 0.70 -26.52
N VAL A 108 -21.09 -0.42 -26.60
CA VAL A 108 -19.62 -0.42 -26.70
C VAL A 108 -19.22 0.04 -28.11
N ILE A 109 -18.40 1.09 -28.19
CA ILE A 109 -17.88 1.64 -29.44
C ILE A 109 -16.56 0.96 -29.81
N SER A 110 -15.65 0.86 -28.85
CA SER A 110 -14.35 0.24 -29.04
C SER A 110 -13.75 -0.22 -27.71
N THR A 111 -12.93 -1.26 -27.80
CA THR A 111 -12.17 -1.78 -26.66
C THR A 111 -10.73 -2.02 -27.09
N GLN A 112 -9.76 -1.57 -26.30
CA GLN A 112 -8.34 -1.71 -26.59
C GLN A 112 -7.63 -2.34 -25.40
N ILE A 113 -6.71 -3.28 -25.65
CA ILE A 113 -5.90 -3.88 -24.59
C ILE A 113 -4.79 -2.90 -24.22
N LEU A 114 -4.60 -2.68 -22.93
CA LEU A 114 -3.55 -1.86 -22.36
C LEU A 114 -2.59 -2.77 -21.60
N ASN A 115 -1.31 -2.78 -22.00
CA ASN A 115 -0.24 -3.32 -21.18
C ASN A 115 0.08 -2.32 -20.08
N ARG A 116 -0.11 -2.74 -18.83
CA ARG A 116 0.30 -1.98 -17.65
C ARG A 116 1.41 -2.78 -16.98
N ASP A 117 2.58 -2.18 -16.89
CA ASP A 117 3.65 -2.68 -16.04
C ASP A 117 3.47 -1.98 -14.69
N ASP A 118 3.02 -2.73 -13.69
CA ASP A 118 2.77 -2.24 -12.33
C ASP A 118 3.64 -3.06 -11.38
N ASP A 119 4.16 -2.43 -10.32
CA ASP A 119 5.03 -3.08 -9.32
C ASP A 119 4.24 -4.00 -8.35
N SER A 120 3.04 -4.41 -8.76
CA SER A 120 2.15 -5.26 -7.99
C SER A 120 2.63 -6.72 -8.02
N PRO A 121 2.51 -7.47 -6.91
CA PRO A 121 2.82 -8.91 -6.91
C PRO A 121 1.91 -9.73 -7.85
N LEU A 122 0.76 -9.17 -8.26
CA LEU A 122 -0.19 -9.77 -9.18
C LEU A 122 -0.08 -9.11 -10.55
N GLN A 123 -0.15 -9.91 -11.63
CA GLN A 123 -0.12 -9.39 -12.99
C GLN A 123 -1.40 -8.60 -13.30
N PRO A 124 -1.31 -7.27 -13.53
CA PRO A 124 -2.47 -6.48 -13.92
C PRO A 124 -2.79 -6.71 -15.40
N VAL A 125 -4.08 -6.77 -15.71
CA VAL A 125 -4.59 -6.83 -17.07
C VAL A 125 -5.61 -5.71 -17.23
N SER A 126 -5.34 -4.79 -18.16
CA SER A 126 -6.18 -3.62 -18.36
C SER A 126 -6.72 -3.53 -19.78
N ILE A 127 -7.96 -3.07 -19.92
CA ILE A 127 -8.58 -2.73 -21.19
C ILE A 127 -9.13 -1.30 -21.14
N GLN A 128 -8.87 -0.52 -22.17
CA GLN A 128 -9.52 0.77 -22.38
C GLN A 128 -10.86 0.55 -23.06
N VAL A 129 -11.92 1.07 -22.47
CA VAL A 129 -13.30 0.94 -22.92
C VAL A 129 -13.81 2.29 -23.40
N HIS A 130 -14.42 2.32 -24.58
CA HIS A 130 -15.19 3.46 -25.07
C HIS A 130 -16.64 3.03 -25.27
N LEU A 131 -17.55 3.67 -24.56
CA LEU A 131 -18.98 3.37 -24.62
C LEU A 131 -19.80 4.63 -24.89
N ARG A 132 -21.03 4.41 -25.36
CA ARG A 132 -22.06 5.42 -25.50
C ARG A 132 -23.35 4.94 -24.88
N GLY A 133 -23.98 5.76 -24.05
CA GLY A 133 -25.24 5.37 -23.40
C GLY A 133 -25.90 6.55 -22.71
N GLU A 134 -26.99 6.29 -22.01
CA GLU A 134 -27.59 7.27 -21.12
C GLU A 134 -26.94 7.21 -19.73
N LEU A 135 -27.23 8.20 -18.88
CA LEU A 135 -26.66 8.27 -17.53
C LEU A 135 -27.07 7.07 -16.68
N ASN A 136 -28.33 6.62 -16.76
CA ASN A 136 -28.82 5.50 -15.97
C ASN A 136 -28.09 4.20 -16.35
N ASP A 137 -27.90 3.95 -17.66
CA ASP A 137 -27.15 2.78 -18.13
C ASP A 137 -25.71 2.76 -17.61
N LEU A 138 -25.07 3.93 -17.52
CA LEU A 138 -23.71 4.06 -16.99
C LEU A 138 -23.67 3.71 -15.50
N VAL A 139 -24.62 4.23 -14.71
CA VAL A 139 -24.70 3.95 -13.27
C VAL A 139 -24.92 2.47 -13.02
N ASP A 140 -25.85 1.85 -13.74
CA ASP A 140 -26.13 0.42 -13.61
C ASP A 140 -24.91 -0.43 -14.03
N LEU A 141 -24.22 -0.03 -15.09
CA LEU A 141 -23.00 -0.70 -15.53
C LEU A 141 -21.90 -0.65 -14.45
N LEU A 142 -21.62 0.53 -13.90
CA LEU A 142 -20.59 0.68 -12.86
C LEU A 142 -20.96 -0.12 -11.61
N TYR A 143 -22.23 -0.09 -11.21
CA TYR A 143 -22.72 -0.87 -10.07
C TYR A 143 -22.54 -2.38 -10.29
N ASN A 144 -22.84 -2.89 -11.48
CA ASN A 144 -22.67 -4.30 -11.80
C ASN A 144 -21.20 -4.72 -11.89
N ILE A 145 -20.31 -3.81 -12.29
CA ILE A 145 -18.86 -4.05 -12.30
C ILE A 145 -18.32 -4.07 -10.86
N GLU A 146 -18.75 -3.14 -10.00
CA GLU A 146 -18.29 -3.03 -8.60
C GLU A 146 -18.81 -4.17 -7.72
N SER A 147 -20.09 -4.55 -7.87
CA SER A 147 -20.70 -5.66 -7.12
C SER A 147 -20.43 -7.04 -7.72
N GLY A 148 -19.83 -7.07 -8.91
CA GLY A 148 -19.58 -8.27 -9.67
C GLY A 148 -18.41 -9.10 -9.14
N ARG A 149 -18.34 -10.33 -9.64
CA ARG A 149 -17.17 -11.19 -9.56
C ARG A 149 -16.75 -11.55 -10.98
N PRO A 150 -15.45 -11.50 -11.33
CA PRO A 150 -14.26 -11.20 -10.51
C PRO A 150 -14.14 -9.72 -10.10
N VAL A 151 -13.18 -9.39 -9.21
CA VAL A 151 -12.94 -8.02 -8.75
C VAL A 151 -12.32 -7.19 -9.88
N LEU A 152 -12.99 -6.11 -10.26
CA LEU A 152 -12.59 -5.23 -11.34
C LEU A 152 -12.52 -3.80 -10.85
N PHE A 153 -11.52 -3.07 -11.33
CA PHE A 153 -11.31 -1.66 -11.00
C PHE A 153 -11.53 -0.79 -12.24
N VAL A 154 -12.20 0.34 -12.04
CA VAL A 154 -12.39 1.35 -13.08
C VAL A 154 -11.45 2.51 -12.78
N ASP A 155 -10.59 2.82 -13.74
CA ASP A 155 -9.61 3.89 -13.68
C ASP A 155 -9.82 4.86 -14.87
N ASN A 156 -9.26 6.07 -14.78
CA ASN A 156 -9.30 7.07 -15.85
C ASN A 156 -10.69 7.34 -16.45
N LEU A 157 -11.75 7.32 -15.63
CA LEU A 157 -13.12 7.57 -16.08
C LEU A 157 -13.29 9.01 -16.59
N ARG A 158 -13.69 9.15 -17.86
CA ARG A 158 -14.01 10.40 -18.53
C ARG A 158 -15.41 10.32 -19.11
N VAL A 159 -16.26 11.26 -18.72
CA VAL A 159 -17.65 11.36 -19.19
C VAL A 159 -17.80 12.66 -19.97
N LEU A 160 -18.24 12.55 -21.21
CA LEU A 160 -18.46 13.68 -22.11
C LEU A 160 -19.91 13.67 -22.58
N ALA A 161 -20.60 14.81 -22.47
CA ALA A 161 -21.90 14.95 -23.12
C ALA A 161 -21.69 15.06 -24.64
N ASN A 162 -22.46 14.32 -25.45
CA ASN A 162 -22.40 14.44 -26.90
C ASN A 162 -23.59 15.29 -27.44
N PRO A 163 -23.42 16.61 -27.62
CA PRO A 163 -24.49 17.48 -28.09
C PRO A 163 -24.81 17.33 -29.58
N ARG A 164 -24.04 16.55 -30.37
CA ARG A 164 -24.20 16.51 -31.84
C ARG A 164 -25.58 16.03 -32.29
N ARG A 165 -26.31 15.24 -31.49
CA ARG A 165 -27.71 14.85 -31.80
C ARG A 165 -28.71 16.00 -31.63
N GLN A 166 -28.38 17.04 -30.86
CA GLN A 166 -29.26 18.20 -30.65
C GLN A 166 -29.40 19.08 -31.89
N ILE A 167 -28.39 19.13 -32.76
CA ILE A 167 -28.41 20.02 -33.93
C ILE A 167 -29.40 19.50 -34.99
N SER A 168 -29.48 18.17 -35.18
CA SER A 168 -30.44 17.55 -36.11
C SER A 168 -31.88 17.53 -35.59
N ALA A 169 -32.07 17.51 -34.26
CA ALA A 169 -33.39 17.59 -33.62
C ALA A 169 -33.97 19.02 -33.63
N ARG A 170 -33.16 20.06 -33.85
CA ARG A 170 -33.65 21.46 -33.94
C ARG A 170 -34.54 21.73 -35.17
N VAL A 171 -34.50 20.88 -36.20
CA VAL A 171 -35.23 21.10 -37.46
C VAL A 171 -36.60 20.40 -37.49
N ARG A 172 -36.91 19.52 -36.53
CA ARG A 172 -38.14 18.71 -36.57
C ARG A 172 -38.85 18.71 -35.21
N ASN A 173 -39.89 19.54 -35.11
CA ASN A 173 -40.92 19.58 -34.07
C ASN A 173 -40.52 20.02 -32.65
N GLN A 174 -41.10 21.15 -32.25
CA GLN A 174 -40.90 21.84 -30.97
C GLN A 174 -41.83 21.35 -29.85
N ARG A 175 -42.58 20.25 -30.06
CA ARG A 175 -43.60 19.77 -29.10
C ARG A 175 -43.12 18.64 -28.17
N ASP A 176 -42.01 17.97 -28.48
CA ASP A 176 -41.46 16.87 -27.65
C ASP A 176 -40.16 17.27 -26.95
N ARG A 177 -40.16 18.43 -26.26
CA ARG A 177 -39.00 18.96 -25.52
C ARG A 177 -38.87 18.46 -24.07
N ALA A 178 -39.67 17.49 -23.66
CA ALA A 178 -39.51 16.86 -22.36
C ALA A 178 -38.51 15.69 -22.47
N ALA A 179 -37.33 15.87 -21.87
CA ALA A 179 -36.46 14.78 -21.41
C ALA A 179 -35.71 13.92 -22.45
N ALA A 180 -35.22 14.47 -23.57
CA ALA A 180 -34.14 13.80 -24.30
C ALA A 180 -32.81 14.02 -23.56
N ILE A 181 -32.50 13.16 -22.58
CA ILE A 181 -31.19 13.13 -21.92
C ILE A 181 -30.12 12.93 -23.02
N PRO A 182 -29.09 13.78 -23.11
CA PRO A 182 -28.07 13.63 -24.15
C PRO A 182 -27.32 12.33 -23.93
N ALA A 183 -27.12 11.56 -25.02
CA ALA A 183 -26.24 10.41 -25.00
C ALA A 183 -24.84 10.84 -24.53
N LEU A 184 -24.33 10.15 -23.51
CA LEU A 184 -23.01 10.34 -22.96
C LEU A 184 -22.01 9.51 -23.76
N ASP A 185 -20.84 10.09 -23.99
CA ASP A 185 -19.65 9.43 -24.52
C ASP A 185 -18.72 9.22 -23.33
N VAL A 186 -18.49 7.95 -22.97
CA VAL A 186 -17.77 7.59 -21.74
C VAL A 186 -16.57 6.73 -22.08
N ARG A 187 -15.43 7.07 -21.48
CA ARG A 187 -14.18 6.32 -21.61
C ARG A 187 -13.65 6.00 -20.24
N PHE A 188 -13.18 4.79 -20.05
CA PHE A 188 -12.53 4.38 -18.82
C PHE A 188 -11.61 3.20 -19.08
N ASP A 189 -10.70 2.96 -18.15
CA ASP A 189 -9.83 1.79 -18.16
C ASP A 189 -10.37 0.79 -17.14
N LEU A 190 -10.60 -0.45 -17.57
CA LEU A 190 -11.03 -1.55 -16.72
C LEU A 190 -9.83 -2.42 -16.41
N ILE A 191 -9.56 -2.65 -15.13
CA ILE A 191 -8.39 -3.37 -14.65
C ILE A 191 -8.88 -4.61 -13.89
N GLY A 192 -8.29 -5.76 -14.19
CA GLY A 192 -8.43 -6.98 -13.39
C GLY A 192 -7.06 -7.59 -13.13
N TYR A 193 -7.01 -8.46 -12.12
CA TYR A 193 -5.77 -9.17 -11.75
C TYR A 193 -5.92 -10.66 -12.04
N THR A 194 -4.87 -11.28 -12.54
CA THR A 194 -4.81 -12.74 -12.64
C THR A 194 -4.29 -13.31 -11.31
N GLY A 195 -4.75 -14.51 -10.95
CA GLY A 195 -4.33 -15.17 -9.71
C GLY A 195 -2.91 -15.75 -9.75
N GLN A 196 -2.15 -15.49 -10.82
CA GLN A 196 -0.76 -15.96 -10.92
C GLN A 196 0.19 -14.87 -10.43
N GLU A 197 0.99 -15.20 -9.42
CA GLU A 197 2.09 -14.35 -8.96
C GLU A 197 3.09 -14.18 -10.10
N VAL A 198 3.50 -12.92 -10.32
CA VAL A 198 4.54 -12.61 -11.31
C VAL A 198 5.83 -13.25 -10.82
N SER A 199 6.23 -14.35 -11.47
CA SER A 199 7.51 -15.00 -11.17
C SER A 199 8.64 -14.10 -11.66
N GLN A 200 9.35 -13.47 -10.72
CA GLN A 200 10.59 -12.73 -10.98
C GLN A 200 11.72 -13.67 -11.40
#